data_AF-A0A9P0IVF3-F1
#
_entry.id   AF-A0A9P0IVF3-F1
#
_cell.length_a   1.000
_cell.length_b   1.000
_cell.length_c   1.000
_cell.angle_alpha   90.00
_cell.angle_beta   90.00
_cell.angle_gamma   90.00
#
_symmetry.space_group_name_H-M   'P 1'
#
loop_
_entity.id
_entity.type
_entity.pdbx_description
1 polymer ?
#
loop_
_entity_poly.entity_id
_entity_poly.type
_entity_poly.pdbx_seq_one_letter_code
_entity_poly.pdbx_strand_id
1 'polypeptide(L)' 'MKIVSGFLSIVLILSVIVSILCEKAPSGCGQTSCPHYTRPVCATNGKTRRTFINQCAVRVFNECSHEESE' A
#
# COMPACT_ATOMS: atom_id res chain seq x y z
N MET A 1 5.15 -18.42 42.81
CA MET A 1 4.25 -18.74 41.67
C MET A 1 3.41 -17.55 41.15
N LYS A 2 3.37 -16.38 41.81
CA LYS A 2 2.67 -15.18 41.31
C LYS A 2 3.45 -14.41 40.24
N ILE A 3 4.78 -14.43 40.35
CA ILE A 3 5.72 -13.76 39.43
C ILE A 3 5.63 -14.36 38.02
N VAL A 4 5.55 -15.69 37.91
CA VAL A 4 5.45 -16.42 36.61
C VAL A 4 4.16 -16.09 35.86
N SER A 5 3.04 -15.94 36.57
CA SER A 5 1.75 -15.56 35.97
C SER A 5 1.76 -14.12 35.47
N GLY A 6 2.42 -13.19 36.17
CA GLY A 6 2.56 -11.80 35.73
C GLY A 6 3.40 -11.66 34.47
N PHE A 7 4.53 -12.36 34.40
CA PHE A 7 5.37 -12.38 33.20
C PHE A 7 4.65 -12.96 31.98
N LEU A 8 3.88 -14.05 32.18
CA LEU A 8 3.09 -14.65 31.10
C LEU A 8 2.04 -13.67 30.55
N SER A 9 1.34 -12.94 31.42
CA SER A 9 0.38 -11.92 31.00
C SER A 9 1.03 -10.77 30.23
N ILE A 10 2.19 -10.29 30.66
CA ILE A 10 2.92 -9.20 29.99
C ILE A 10 3.36 -9.62 28.58
N VAL A 11 3.87 -10.85 28.42
CA VAL A 11 4.29 -11.37 27.11
C VAL A 11 3.11 -11.47 26.15
N LEU A 12 1.95 -11.94 26.61
CA LEU A 12 0.73 -12.01 25.80
C LEU A 12 0.20 -10.62 25.41
N ILE A 13 0.27 -9.65 26.32
CA ILE A 13 -0.16 -8.27 26.03
C ILE A 13 0.77 -7.63 24.99
N LEU A 14 2.09 -7.81 25.14
CA LEU A 14 3.07 -7.26 24.20
C LEU A 14 2.93 -7.85 22.79
N SER A 15 2.66 -9.15 22.65
CA SER A 15 2.49 -9.77 21.32
C SER A 15 1.24 -9.26 20.60
N VAL A 16 0.14 -9.05 21.34
CA VAL A 16 -1.09 -8.45 20.80
C VAL A 16 -0.85 -7.00 20.40
N ILE A 17 -0.19 -6.20 21.25
CA ILE A 17 0.16 -4.80 20.95
C ILE A 17 1.04 -4.71 19.70
N VAL A 18 2.08 -5.54 19.58
CA VAL A 18 2.95 -5.57 18.39
C VAL A 18 2.16 -5.89 17.12
N SER A 19 1.17 -6.79 17.19
CA SER A 19 0.34 -7.15 16.04
C SER A 19 -0.59 -6.00 15.61
N ILE A 20 -1.10 -5.22 16.57
CA ILE A 20 -1.96 -4.05 16.31
C ILE A 20 -1.13 -2.88 15.75
N LEU A 21 0.11 -2.70 16.23
CA LEU A 21 0.98 -1.59 15.83
C LEU A 21 1.81 -1.89 14.56
N CYS A 22 1.89 -3.14 14.13
CA CYS A 22 2.60 -3.52 12.92
C CYS A 22 1.61 -3.54 11.74
N GLU A 23 1.27 -2.35 11.25
CA GLU A 23 0.60 -2.26 9.97
C GLU A 23 1.55 -2.73 8.87
N LYS A 24 1.06 -3.68 8.09
CA LYS A 24 1.78 -4.31 6.99
C LYS A 24 2.21 -3.21 6.03
N ALA A 25 3.52 -3.09 5.79
CA ALA A 25 4.05 -2.15 4.81
C ALA A 25 3.25 -2.25 3.50
N PRO A 26 2.74 -1.13 2.96
CA PRO A 26 1.98 -1.17 1.73
C PRO A 26 2.83 -1.87 0.67
N SER A 27 2.28 -2.93 0.07
CA SER A 27 2.91 -3.59 -1.08
C SER A 27 2.98 -2.57 -2.19
N GLY A 28 4.13 -1.89 -2.27
CA GLY A 28 4.28 -0.61 -2.92
C GLY A 28 3.89 -0.63 -4.40
N CYS A 29 3.23 0.46 -4.76
CA CYS A 29 3.06 0.91 -6.12
C CYS A 29 4.35 0.90 -6.94
N GLY A 30 4.29 0.31 -8.13
CA GLY A 30 5.41 0.30 -9.07
C GLY A 30 6.14 -1.04 -9.25
N GLN A 31 5.54 -2.16 -8.83
CA GLN A 31 6.06 -3.49 -9.23
C GLN A 31 5.80 -3.79 -10.72
N THR A 32 4.84 -3.11 -11.34
CA THR A 32 4.55 -3.23 -12.77
C THR A 32 5.55 -2.40 -13.59
N SER A 33 6.46 -3.07 -14.28
CA SER A 33 7.38 -2.43 -15.23
C SER A 33 6.65 -2.05 -16.52
N CYS A 34 6.86 -0.80 -16.98
CA CYS A 34 6.33 -0.32 -18.25
C CYS A 34 7.44 -0.11 -19.27
N PRO A 35 7.20 -0.44 -20.55
CA PRO A 35 8.11 -0.06 -21.63
C PRO A 35 8.32 1.46 -21.67
N HIS A 36 9.55 1.89 -22.00
CA HIS A 36 9.96 3.30 -22.03
C HIS A 36 9.60 4.04 -23.35
N TYR A 37 8.74 3.48 -24.20
CA TYR A 37 8.34 4.17 -25.42
C TYR A 37 7.38 5.34 -25.12
N THR A 38 7.48 6.39 -25.94
CA THR A 38 6.62 7.57 -25.85
C THR A 38 5.48 7.47 -26.86
N ARG A 39 4.26 7.28 -26.35
CA ARG A 39 3.01 7.36 -27.12
C ARG A 39 1.95 8.00 -26.22
N PRO A 40 1.94 9.34 -26.12
CA PRO A 40 1.20 10.02 -25.07
C PRO A 40 -0.30 9.78 -25.19
N VAL A 41 -0.95 9.54 -24.04
CA VAL A 41 -2.40 9.35 -23.95
C VAL A 41 -2.97 10.32 -22.91
N CYS A 42 -4.11 10.94 -23.22
CA CYS A 42 -4.85 11.75 -22.26
C CYS A 42 -5.91 10.87 -21.59
N ALA A 43 -5.87 10.76 -20.26
CA ALA A 43 -6.84 10.02 -19.48
C ALA A 43 -7.58 10.95 -18.50
N THR A 44 -8.80 10.55 -18.13
CA THR A 44 -9.64 11.27 -17.18
C THR A 44 -10.41 10.29 -16.30
N ASN A 45 -10.61 10.66 -15.04
CA ASN A 45 -11.51 9.97 -14.11
C ASN A 45 -12.88 10.67 -13.99
N GLY A 46 -13.17 11.62 -14.89
CA GLY A 46 -14.37 12.47 -14.84
C GLY A 46 -14.25 13.75 -14.01
N LYS A 47 -13.22 13.87 -13.15
CA LYS A 47 -12.92 15.10 -12.38
C LYS A 47 -11.68 15.82 -12.90
N THR A 48 -10.62 15.07 -13.17
CA THR A 48 -9.34 15.60 -13.63
C THR A 48 -8.92 14.96 -14.94
N ARG A 49 -8.11 15.68 -15.71
CA ARG A 49 -7.49 15.22 -16.95
C ARG A 49 -5.97 15.25 -16.79
N ARG A 50 -5.30 14.18 -17.20
CA ARG A 50 -3.84 14.08 -17.15
C ARG A 50 -3.32 13.35 -18.38
N THR A 51 -2.19 13.83 -18.91
CA THR A 51 -1.45 13.16 -19.98
C THR A 51 -0.42 12.21 -19.39
N PHE A 52 -0.37 10.99 -19.90
CA PHE A 52 0.58 9.95 -19.52
C PHE A 52 1.50 9.61 -20.70
N ILE A 53 2.73 9.18 -20.41
CA ILE A 53 3.75 8.87 -21.43
C ILE A 53 3.31 7.77 -22.41
N ASN A 54 2.53 6.79 -21.92
CA ASN A 54 1.90 5.73 -22.68
C ASN A 54 0.75 5.08 -21.90
N GLN A 55 0.02 4.16 -22.56
CA GLN A 55 -1.11 3.44 -21.97
C GLN A 55 -0.73 2.55 -20.79
N CYS A 56 0.50 2.01 -20.75
CA CYS A 56 0.96 1.21 -19.61
C CYS A 56 1.03 2.07 -18.34
N ALA A 57 1.56 3.29 -18.44
CA ALA A 57 1.64 4.23 -17.32
C ALA A 57 0.25 4.58 -16.75
N VAL A 58 -0.81 4.59 -17.56
CA VAL A 58 -2.20 4.78 -17.08
C VAL A 58 -2.63 3.59 -16.21
N ARG A 59 -2.34 2.35 -16.64
CA ARG A 59 -2.71 1.14 -15.88
C ARG A 59 -2.02 1.09 -14.53
N VAL A 60 -0.72 1.34 -14.49
CA VAL A 60 0.05 1.40 -13.23
C VAL A 60 -0.50 2.49 -12.31
N PHE A 61 -0.85 3.66 -12.85
CA PHE A 61 -1.47 4.72 -12.06
C PHE A 61 -2.83 4.29 -11.45
N ASN A 62 -3.65 3.54 -12.18
CA ASN A 62 -4.94 3.04 -11.69
C ASN A 62 -4.77 1.94 -10.63
N GLU A 63 -3.81 1.03 -10.82
CA GLU A 63 -3.43 0.02 -9.81
C GLU A 63 -2.98 0.68 -8.50
N CYS A 64 -2.41 1.89 -8.62
CA CYS A 64 -1.81 2.64 -7.54
C CYS A 64 -2.65 3.69 -6.86
N SER A 65 -3.85 3.95 -7.36
CA SER A 65 -4.77 4.91 -6.77
C SER A 65 -5.69 4.28 -5.73
N HIS A 66 -5.40 3.04 -5.32
CA HIS A 66 -6.04 2.35 -4.19
C HIS A 66 -5.31 2.64 -2.88
N GLU A 67 -5.21 3.91 -2.48
CA GLU A 67 -4.69 4.26 -1.14
C GLU A 67 -5.45 5.48 -0.61
N GLU A 68 -6.68 5.23 -0.14
CA GLU A 68 -7.38 6.04 0.86
C GLU A 68 -8.57 5.22 1.42
N SER A 69 -8.26 4.24 2.26
CA SER A 69 -9.17 3.57 3.22
C SER A 69 -8.31 2.53 3.91
N GLU A 70 -7.96 2.64 5.18
CA GLU A 70 -8.68 3.14 6.35
C GLU A 70 -7.69 3.57 7.43
#